data_AF-A0A8S3TBJ1-F1
#
_entry.id   AF-A0A8S3TBJ1-F1
#
_cell.length_a   1.000
_cell.length_b   1.000
_cell.length_c   1.000
_cell.angle_alpha   90.00
_cell.angle_beta   90.00
_cell.angle_gamma   90.00
#
_symmetry.space_group_name_H-M   'P 1'
#
loop_
_entity.id
_entity.type
_entity.pdbx_description
1 polymer ?
#
loop_
_entity_poly.entity_id
_entity_poly.type
_entity_poly.pdbx_seq_one_letter_code
_entity_poly.pdbx_strand_id
1 'polypeptide(L)'
;MWKLNKYARFVQSDVSAMVTKEEKAEWEYFDNTPFPLELTLADRGHLLVSHGSTIMESYNLTMSQKYLRGQSKGDSMIIFYHMQDVSHRFRIKFAASELKTSHEVCRECAEKMAKYFPVKAIVTTEAVNLENPSDKTTLRGEVTLSDLANVVTGTSKNQLPSVYNNMPTDTTDIGVLLKLCLSDPSFPAYVEQVEKELDNLALNTNS
;
A
#
# COMPACT_ATOMS: atom_id res chain seq x y z
N MET A 1 -0.29 -5.38 -12.72
CA MET A 1 0.79 -5.79 -11.81
C MET A 1 2.11 -5.41 -12.43
N TRP A 2 3.06 -4.94 -11.63
CA TRP A 2 4.40 -4.53 -12.04
C TRP A 2 5.44 -5.08 -11.07
N LYS A 3 6.53 -5.63 -11.60
CA LYS A 3 7.68 -6.09 -10.81
C LYS A 3 8.54 -4.90 -10.38
N LEU A 4 9.02 -4.93 -9.14
CA LEU A 4 9.88 -3.91 -8.58
C LEU A 4 11.28 -4.49 -8.29
N ASN A 5 12.29 -3.64 -8.38
CA ASN A 5 13.65 -3.94 -7.94
C ASN A 5 13.87 -3.53 -6.48
N LYS A 6 13.27 -2.40 -6.08
CA LYS A 6 13.41 -1.85 -4.73
C LYS A 6 12.12 -1.21 -4.26
N TYR A 7 11.89 -1.28 -2.96
CA TYR A 7 10.90 -0.51 -2.23
C TYR A 7 11.60 0.17 -1.06
N ALA A 8 11.17 1.37 -0.69
CA ALA A 8 11.64 2.03 0.51
C ALA A 8 10.53 2.84 1.16
N ARG A 9 10.39 2.76 2.49
CA ARG A 9 9.46 3.60 3.23
C ARG A 9 10.20 4.58 4.13
N PHE A 10 9.59 5.74 4.30
CA PHE A 10 10.09 6.76 5.20
C PHE A 10 9.72 6.42 6.63
N VAL A 11 10.69 6.46 7.54
CA VAL A 11 10.51 6.19 8.97
C VAL A 11 11.02 7.41 9.74
N GLN A 12 10.16 8.02 10.56
CA GLN A 12 10.54 9.02 11.54
C GLN A 12 10.58 8.35 12.91
N SER A 13 11.68 8.49 13.63
CA SER A 13 11.86 7.93 14.98
C SER A 13 11.01 8.70 16.00
N ASP A 14 10.11 8.01 16.70
CA ASP A 14 9.41 8.54 17.87
C ASP A 14 10.40 8.67 19.03
N VAL A 15 10.99 9.85 19.23
CA VAL A 15 11.86 10.10 20.39
C VAL A 15 11.11 10.96 21.40
N SER A 16 10.28 10.30 22.21
CA SER A 16 9.95 10.72 23.57
C SER A 16 11.21 10.59 24.45
N ALA A 17 12.22 11.41 24.22
CA ALA A 17 13.32 11.63 25.16
C ALA A 17 14.07 12.90 24.78
N MET A 18 14.16 13.82 25.74
CA MET A 18 14.94 15.05 25.67
C MET A 18 16.41 14.80 25.29
N VAL A 19 16.78 14.78 24.01
CA VAL A 19 18.18 14.97 23.57
C VAL A 19 18.20 15.61 22.17
N THR A 20 18.86 16.76 22.10
CA THR A 20 19.38 17.55 20.97
C THR A 20 19.00 17.19 19.51
N LYS A 21 18.41 18.20 18.84
CA LYS A 21 18.33 18.43 17.38
C LYS A 21 19.28 17.58 16.52
N GLU A 22 18.71 16.54 15.92
CA GLU A 22 18.75 16.24 14.49
C GLU A 22 17.82 15.03 14.33
N GLU A 23 16.56 15.31 13.99
CA GLU A 23 15.56 14.29 13.66
C GLU A 23 16.10 13.45 12.51
N LYS A 24 16.62 12.26 12.81
CA LYS A 24 17.23 11.40 11.81
C LYS A 24 16.13 10.67 11.03
N ALA A 25 15.49 11.41 10.14
CA ALA A 25 14.62 10.90 9.11
C ALA A 25 15.36 9.83 8.30
N GLU A 26 14.90 8.58 8.37
CA GLU A 26 15.57 7.44 7.76
C GLU A 26 14.65 6.73 6.75
N TRP A 27 15.25 6.19 5.70
CA TRP A 27 14.55 5.34 4.74
C TRP A 27 14.87 3.89 5.04
N GLU A 28 13.84 3.08 5.25
CA GLU A 28 13.97 1.62 5.36
C GLU A 28 13.84 1.02 3.97
N TYR A 29 14.84 0.26 3.53
CA TYR A 29 14.96 -0.25 2.16
C TYR A 29 14.71 -1.76 2.10
N PHE A 30 14.04 -2.17 1.03
CA PHE A 30 13.73 -3.55 0.71
C PHE A 30 14.12 -3.82 -0.74
N ASP A 31 14.83 -4.92 -0.97
CA ASP A 31 15.16 -5.43 -2.29
C ASP A 31 14.21 -6.58 -2.66
N ASN A 32 14.19 -6.99 -3.93
CA ASN A 32 13.34 -8.07 -4.44
C ASN A 32 13.92 -9.47 -4.25
N THR A 33 14.73 -9.63 -3.20
CA THR A 33 15.38 -10.89 -2.83
C THR A 33 15.27 -11.10 -1.31
N PRO A 34 14.98 -12.32 -0.84
CA PRO A 34 14.76 -13.55 -1.62
C PRO A 34 13.35 -13.64 -2.25
N PHE A 35 12.43 -12.75 -1.91
CA PHE A 35 11.05 -12.80 -2.37
C PHE A 35 10.75 -11.69 -3.41
N PRO A 36 9.82 -11.91 -4.35
CA PRO A 36 9.44 -10.89 -5.31
C PRO A 36 8.87 -9.64 -4.64
N LEU A 37 9.26 -8.46 -5.12
CA LEU A 37 8.58 -7.19 -4.84
C LEU A 37 7.64 -6.84 -5.99
N GLU A 38 6.37 -6.61 -5.67
CA GLU A 38 5.32 -6.38 -6.67
C GLU A 38 4.42 -5.21 -6.31
N LEU A 39 4.02 -4.47 -7.34
CA LEU A 39 3.00 -3.43 -7.27
C LEU A 39 1.77 -3.88 -8.04
N THR A 40 0.63 -3.91 -7.39
CA THR A 40 -0.64 -4.30 -7.98
C THR A 40 -1.63 -3.16 -7.90
N LEU A 41 -2.25 -2.84 -9.04
CA LEU A 41 -3.40 -1.96 -9.14
C LEU A 41 -4.56 -2.82 -9.63
N ALA A 42 -5.51 -3.13 -8.74
CA ALA A 42 -6.69 -3.90 -9.07
C ALA A 42 -7.71 -3.03 -9.83
N ASP A 43 -8.57 -3.66 -10.64
CA ASP A 43 -9.53 -2.99 -11.54
C ASP A 43 -10.52 -2.06 -10.80
N ARG A 44 -10.75 -2.29 -9.51
CA ARG A 44 -11.62 -1.45 -8.65
C ARG A 44 -10.87 -0.34 -7.91
N GLY A 45 -9.63 -0.04 -8.31
CA GLY A 45 -8.85 1.03 -7.72
C GLY A 45 -8.27 0.68 -6.35
N HIS A 46 -7.79 -0.54 -6.15
CA HIS A 46 -7.01 -0.90 -4.96
C HIS A 46 -5.53 -0.97 -5.33
N LEU A 47 -4.69 -0.22 -4.63
CA LEU A 47 -3.24 -0.21 -4.79
C LEU A 47 -2.60 -1.04 -3.69
N LEU A 48 -1.73 -1.98 -4.08
CA LEU A 48 -1.03 -2.89 -3.18
C LEU A 48 0.46 -2.94 -3.53
N VAL A 49 1.32 -2.84 -2.51
CA VAL A 49 2.74 -3.22 -2.60
C VAL A 49 2.95 -4.46 -1.74
N SER A 50 3.53 -5.51 -2.30
CA SER A 50 3.84 -6.75 -1.57
C SER A 50 5.29 -7.17 -1.74
N HIS A 51 5.81 -7.84 -0.72
CA HIS A 51 7.10 -8.54 -0.71
C HIS A 51 6.85 -10.00 -0.32
N GLY A 52 6.81 -10.91 -1.30
CA GLY A 52 6.32 -12.27 -1.07
C GLY A 52 4.88 -12.28 -0.54
N SER A 53 4.66 -12.89 0.64
CA SER A 53 3.37 -12.96 1.33
C SER A 53 3.08 -11.76 2.26
N THR A 54 4.02 -10.81 2.37
CA THR A 54 3.88 -9.63 3.21
C THR A 54 3.30 -8.46 2.44
N ILE A 55 2.27 -7.82 2.99
CA ILE A 55 1.74 -6.56 2.47
C ILE A 55 2.54 -5.41 3.09
N MET A 56 3.20 -4.65 2.21
CA MET A 56 3.99 -3.47 2.58
C MET A 56 3.13 -2.21 2.59
N GLU A 57 2.21 -2.09 1.62
CA GLU A 57 1.32 -0.94 1.43
C GLU A 57 -0.03 -1.41 0.88
N SER A 58 -1.13 -0.82 1.35
CA SER A 58 -2.50 -1.14 0.88
C SER A 58 -3.39 0.10 0.91
N TYR A 59 -3.88 0.55 -0.25
CA TYR A 59 -4.71 1.76 -0.36
C TYR A 59 -5.91 1.55 -1.27
N ASN A 60 -7.10 1.88 -0.76
CA ASN A 60 -8.26 2.11 -1.62
C ASN A 60 -8.12 3.49 -2.27
N LEU A 61 -8.15 3.55 -3.60
CA LEU A 61 -7.95 4.76 -4.37
C LEU A 61 -9.25 5.56 -4.59
N THR A 62 -10.38 5.09 -4.07
CA THR A 62 -11.65 5.83 -4.09
C THR A 62 -11.48 7.17 -3.37
N MET A 63 -11.75 8.26 -4.09
CA MET A 63 -11.58 9.64 -3.59
C MET A 63 -10.15 9.98 -3.12
N SER A 64 -9.14 9.25 -3.60
CA SER A 64 -7.73 9.42 -3.20
C SER A 64 -7.08 10.73 -3.63
N GLN A 65 -7.72 11.48 -4.51
CA GLN A 65 -7.25 12.80 -4.96
C GLN A 65 -7.05 13.80 -3.82
N LYS A 66 -7.60 13.59 -2.63
CA LYS A 66 -7.39 14.49 -1.48
C LYS A 66 -6.16 14.13 -0.65
N TYR A 67 -5.81 12.85 -0.58
CA TYR A 67 -4.81 12.35 0.36
C TYR A 67 -3.61 11.64 -0.28
N LEU A 68 -3.67 11.24 -1.56
CA LEU A 68 -2.52 10.65 -2.28
C LEU A 68 -1.93 11.61 -3.32
N ARG A 69 -0.61 11.64 -3.42
CA ARG A 69 0.14 12.32 -4.49
C ARG A 69 1.30 11.43 -4.94
N GLY A 70 1.59 11.42 -6.24
CA GLY A 70 2.73 10.71 -6.81
C GLY A 70 3.69 11.65 -7.50
N GLN A 71 4.98 11.30 -7.52
CA GLN A 71 5.96 11.88 -8.42
C GLN A 71 6.80 10.76 -9.05
N SER A 72 6.95 10.78 -10.36
CA SER A 72 7.79 9.81 -11.08
C SER A 72 9.03 10.48 -11.66
N LYS A 73 10.17 9.78 -11.62
CA LYS A 73 11.45 10.22 -12.17
C LYS A 73 12.24 9.00 -12.65
N GLY A 74 12.54 8.94 -13.95
CA GLY A 74 13.22 7.79 -14.54
C GLY A 74 12.44 6.49 -14.33
N ASP A 75 13.09 5.51 -13.72
CA ASP A 75 12.51 4.19 -13.39
C ASP A 75 11.88 4.12 -11.98
N SER A 76 11.70 5.26 -11.31
CA SER A 76 11.28 5.31 -9.92
C SER A 76 10.06 6.21 -9.71
N MET A 77 9.26 5.90 -8.70
CA MET A 77 8.12 6.69 -8.27
C MET A 77 8.14 6.84 -6.75
N ILE A 78 7.81 8.04 -6.26
CA ILE A 78 7.54 8.30 -4.86
C ILE A 78 6.04 8.60 -4.69
N ILE A 79 5.44 8.00 -3.68
CA ILE A 79 4.04 8.19 -3.32
C ILE A 79 3.98 8.79 -1.92
N PHE A 80 3.15 9.82 -1.79
CA PHE A 80 2.86 10.54 -0.57
C PHE A 80 1.41 10.28 -0.21
N TYR A 81 1.20 9.83 1.01
CA TYR A 81 -0.09 9.76 1.67
C TYR A 81 -0.13 10.81 2.78
N HIS A 82 -1.18 11.63 2.76
CA HIS A 82 -1.40 12.65 3.77
C HIS A 82 -2.88 12.69 4.15
N MET A 83 -3.19 12.29 5.38
CA MET A 83 -4.55 12.33 5.92
C MET A 83 -4.50 12.79 7.37
N GLN A 84 -5.17 13.90 7.67
CA GLN A 84 -5.17 14.54 8.99
C GLN A 84 -3.74 14.74 9.54
N ASP A 85 -3.41 14.02 10.61
CA ASP A 85 -2.13 14.07 11.30
C ASP A 85 -1.18 12.94 10.88
N VAL A 86 -1.52 12.18 9.84
CA VAL A 86 -0.69 11.08 9.35
C VAL A 86 -0.05 11.45 8.02
N SER A 87 1.27 11.41 7.99
CA SER A 87 2.08 11.52 6.78
C SER A 87 2.81 10.20 6.56
N HIS A 88 2.63 9.61 5.39
CA HIS A 88 3.32 8.39 5.01
C HIS A 88 3.90 8.53 3.61
N ARG A 89 5.14 8.08 3.42
CA ARG A 89 5.87 8.27 2.17
C ARG A 89 6.63 7.01 1.84
N PHE A 90 6.51 6.55 0.60
CA PHE A 90 7.27 5.41 0.11
C PHE A 90 7.73 5.61 -1.32
N ARG A 91 8.83 4.93 -1.68
CA ARG A 91 9.47 4.94 -2.97
C ARG A 91 9.46 3.53 -3.54
N ILE A 92 9.26 3.44 -4.84
CA ILE A 92 9.35 2.20 -5.59
C ILE A 92 10.27 2.42 -6.79
N LYS A 93 11.07 1.40 -7.10
CA LYS A 93 11.91 1.33 -8.29
C LYS A 93 11.46 0.17 -9.15
N PHE A 94 11.04 0.45 -10.38
CA PHE A 94 10.48 -0.55 -11.28
C PHE A 94 11.57 -1.44 -11.88
N ALA A 95 11.24 -2.72 -12.07
CA ALA A 95 12.02 -3.62 -12.90
C ALA A 95 11.64 -3.45 -14.38
N ALA A 96 12.57 -3.75 -15.27
CA ALA A 96 12.24 -3.93 -16.68
C ALA A 96 11.36 -5.16 -16.88
N SER A 97 10.59 -5.19 -17.97
CA SER A 97 9.93 -6.41 -18.44
C SER A 97 10.64 -6.92 -19.70
N GLU A 98 10.22 -8.06 -20.22
CA GLU A 98 10.75 -8.62 -21.47
C GLU A 98 10.60 -7.66 -22.66
N LEU A 99 9.62 -6.76 -22.62
CA LEU A 99 9.25 -5.88 -23.74
C LEU A 99 9.47 -4.39 -23.46
N LYS A 100 9.70 -3.99 -22.21
CA LYS A 100 9.74 -2.59 -21.79
C LYS A 100 10.90 -2.34 -20.84
N THR A 101 11.60 -1.24 -21.06
CA THR A 101 12.57 -0.71 -20.12
C THR A 101 11.90 -0.35 -18.79
N SER A 102 12.66 -0.32 -17.69
CA SER A 102 12.13 0.09 -16.39
C SER A 102 11.53 1.51 -16.39
N HIS A 103 12.04 2.40 -17.25
CA HIS A 103 11.50 3.74 -17.48
C HIS A 103 10.11 3.70 -18.13
N GLU A 104 9.93 2.88 -19.16
CA GLU A 104 8.63 2.72 -19.84
C GLU A 104 7.60 2.06 -18.91
N VAL A 105 8.03 1.07 -18.12
CA VAL A 105 7.20 0.43 -17.10
C VAL A 105 6.74 1.46 -16.06
N CYS A 106 7.67 2.27 -15.53
CA CYS A 106 7.36 3.33 -14.57
C CYS A 106 6.38 4.36 -15.15
N ARG A 107 6.62 4.80 -16.39
CA ARG A 107 5.77 5.77 -17.08
C ARG A 107 4.34 5.24 -17.27
N GLU A 108 4.20 4.02 -17.78
CA GLU A 108 2.88 3.39 -17.95
C GLU A 108 2.16 3.26 -16.60
N CYS A 109 2.88 2.86 -15.54
CA CYS A 109 2.31 2.76 -14.21
C CYS A 109 1.83 4.14 -13.70
N ALA A 110 2.63 5.19 -13.90
CA ALA A 110 2.27 6.56 -13.54
C ALA A 110 1.01 7.03 -14.29
N GLU A 111 0.92 6.75 -15.58
CA GLU A 111 -0.25 7.06 -16.42
C GLU A 111 -1.52 6.34 -15.93
N LYS A 112 -1.42 5.07 -15.49
CA LYS A 112 -2.55 4.35 -14.91
C LYS A 112 -2.96 4.90 -13.53
N MET A 113 -2.00 5.24 -12.69
CA MET A 113 -2.27 5.83 -11.36
C MET A 113 -2.86 7.24 -11.44
N ALA A 114 -2.48 8.03 -12.44
CA ALA A 114 -2.95 9.40 -12.63
C ALA A 114 -4.48 9.51 -12.79
N LYS A 115 -5.15 8.40 -13.12
CA LYS A 115 -6.62 8.31 -13.15
C LYS A 115 -7.26 8.44 -11.76
N TYR A 116 -6.51 8.17 -10.70
CA TYR A 116 -7.01 8.09 -9.33
C TYR A 116 -6.54 9.26 -8.46
N PHE A 117 -5.27 9.64 -8.57
CA PHE A 117 -4.68 10.74 -7.80
C PHE A 117 -3.60 11.46 -8.62
N PRO A 118 -3.24 12.72 -8.29
CA PRO A 118 -2.26 13.47 -9.07
C PRO A 118 -0.87 12.81 -9.04
N VAL A 119 -0.32 12.49 -10.22
CA VAL A 119 1.05 12.01 -10.40
C VAL A 119 1.82 12.97 -11.31
N LYS A 120 2.92 13.54 -10.82
CA LYS A 120 3.77 14.47 -11.59
C LYS A 120 5.00 13.75 -12.13
N ALA A 121 5.25 13.83 -13.43
CA ALA A 121 6.49 13.36 -14.04
C ALA A 121 7.58 14.45 -13.95
N ILE A 122 8.69 14.15 -13.28
CA ILE A 122 9.87 15.02 -13.25
C ILE A 122 10.72 14.65 -14.47
N VAL A 123 10.55 15.43 -15.54
CA VAL A 123 11.43 15.39 -16.71
C VAL A 123 12.74 16.08 -16.31
N THR A 124 13.89 15.54 -16.73
CA THR A 124 15.22 16.03 -16.35
C THR A 124 15.51 17.42 -16.93
N THR A 125 14.89 18.44 -16.35
CA THR A 125 15.31 19.84 -16.38
C THR A 125 14.81 20.47 -15.10
N GLU A 126 15.76 20.80 -14.23
CA GLU A 126 15.66 21.63 -13.02
C GLU A 126 15.06 20.98 -11.76
N ALA A 127 15.86 21.06 -10.69
CA ALA A 127 15.55 20.59 -9.36
C ALA A 127 14.50 21.50 -8.72
N VAL A 128 13.25 21.03 -8.67
CA VAL A 128 12.22 21.70 -7.88
C VAL A 128 12.31 21.17 -6.44
N ASN A 129 12.89 21.97 -5.56
CA ASN A 129 12.73 21.83 -4.11
C ASN A 129 11.26 22.14 -3.80
N LEU A 130 10.49 21.11 -3.42
CA LEU A 130 9.16 21.30 -2.85
C LEU A 130 9.21 20.95 -1.37
N GLU A 131 8.81 21.95 -0.59
CA GLU A 131 8.84 22.04 0.86
C GLU A 131 8.28 20.80 1.55
N ASN A 132 9.01 20.32 2.57
CA ASN A 132 8.53 19.31 3.51
C ASN A 132 7.39 19.93 4.33
N PRO A 133 6.15 19.39 4.28
CA PRO A 133 5.16 19.71 5.29
C PRO A 133 5.67 19.17 6.63
N SER A 134 5.77 20.07 7.62
CA SER A 134 6.26 19.76 8.96
C SER A 134 5.35 18.80 9.70
N ASP A 135 5.98 18.06 10.61
CA ASP A 135 5.46 17.27 11.71
C ASP A 135 4.25 16.37 11.42
N LYS A 136 4.44 15.06 11.63
CA LYS A 136 3.58 14.18 12.45
C LYS A 136 3.78 12.70 12.10
N THR A 137 3.40 11.87 13.07
CA THR A 137 3.58 10.42 13.24
C THR A 137 3.60 9.61 11.94
N THR A 138 4.74 8.98 11.65
CA THR A 138 4.90 7.96 10.60
C THR A 138 4.28 6.63 11.02
N LEU A 139 3.54 6.00 10.12
CA LEU A 139 3.02 4.65 10.34
C LEU A 139 4.07 3.61 10.00
N ARG A 140 4.47 2.81 11.00
CA ARG A 140 5.16 1.53 10.77
C ARG A 140 4.08 0.45 10.68
N GLY A 141 3.82 -0.08 9.48
CA GLY A 141 2.56 -0.79 9.21
C GLY A 141 2.65 -1.94 8.21
N GLU A 142 3.67 -2.79 8.31
CA GLU A 142 3.66 -4.09 7.63
C GLU A 142 2.61 -5.01 8.28
N VAL A 143 1.90 -5.75 7.43
CA VAL A 143 0.97 -6.81 7.87
C VAL A 143 1.15 -7.99 6.93
N THR A 144 1.27 -9.19 7.47
CA THR A 144 1.29 -10.39 6.63
C THR A 144 -0.14 -10.79 6.24
N LEU A 145 -0.30 -11.51 5.13
CA LEU A 145 -1.62 -12.08 4.80
C LEU A 145 -2.15 -13.00 5.92
N SER A 146 -1.26 -13.72 6.61
CA SER A 146 -1.61 -14.52 7.78
C SER A 146 -2.11 -13.67 8.95
N ASP A 147 -1.54 -12.50 9.20
CA ASP A 147 -2.03 -11.60 10.26
C ASP A 147 -3.45 -11.13 9.97
N LEU A 148 -3.74 -10.75 8.72
CA LEU A 148 -5.09 -10.37 8.30
C LEU A 148 -6.06 -11.56 8.42
N ALA A 149 -5.67 -12.74 7.94
CA ALA A 149 -6.48 -13.94 8.06
C ALA A 149 -6.80 -14.25 9.52
N ASN A 150 -5.80 -14.24 10.39
CA ASN A 150 -5.94 -14.48 11.84
C ASN A 150 -6.86 -13.48 12.54
N VAL A 151 -6.89 -12.22 12.10
CA VAL A 151 -7.82 -11.21 12.63
C VAL A 151 -9.25 -11.46 12.14
N VAL A 152 -9.43 -11.79 10.86
CA VAL A 152 -10.75 -12.06 10.26
C VAL A 152 -11.38 -13.33 10.82
N THR A 153 -10.61 -14.41 11.01
CA THR A 153 -11.06 -15.67 11.61
C THR A 153 -11.24 -15.60 13.14
N GLY A 154 -10.89 -14.46 13.76
CA GLY A 154 -10.97 -14.28 15.20
C GLY A 154 -9.91 -15.04 16.00
N THR A 155 -8.92 -15.64 15.34
CA THR A 155 -7.82 -16.38 15.96
C THR A 155 -6.83 -15.45 16.68
N SER A 156 -6.71 -14.19 16.27
CA SER A 156 -5.86 -13.17 16.92
C SER A 156 -6.56 -11.82 17.04
N LYS A 157 -6.30 -11.11 18.14
CA LYS A 157 -6.72 -9.70 18.34
C LYS A 157 -5.58 -8.72 18.07
N ASN A 158 -4.66 -9.06 17.16
CA ASN A 158 -3.51 -8.20 16.85
C ASN A 158 -4.01 -6.83 16.37
N GLN A 159 -3.38 -5.77 16.86
CA GLN A 159 -3.70 -4.41 16.43
C GLN A 159 -3.21 -4.23 15.00
N LEU A 160 -4.12 -4.24 14.03
CA LEU A 160 -3.80 -3.86 12.65
C LEU A 160 -3.34 -2.40 12.62
N PRO A 161 -2.40 -2.04 11.73
CA PRO A 161 -2.00 -0.66 11.52
C PRO A 161 -3.21 0.25 11.27
N SER A 162 -3.12 1.51 11.69
CA SER A 162 -4.26 2.43 11.70
C SER A 162 -4.93 2.64 10.33
N VAL A 163 -4.19 2.42 9.23
CA VAL A 163 -4.74 2.40 7.86
C VAL A 163 -5.83 1.35 7.65
N TYR A 164 -5.87 0.25 8.39
CA TYR A 164 -6.97 -0.72 8.31
C TYR A 164 -8.20 -0.30 9.12
N ASN A 165 -8.02 0.58 10.12
CA ASN A 165 -9.10 1.00 11.02
C ASN A 165 -9.77 2.32 10.61
N ASN A 166 -9.03 3.21 9.94
CA ASN A 166 -9.44 4.60 9.70
C ASN A 166 -9.88 4.89 8.26
N MET A 167 -10.09 3.87 7.43
CA MET A 167 -10.54 4.07 6.05
C MET A 167 -12.01 4.49 6.01
N PRO A 168 -12.37 5.52 5.21
CA PRO A 168 -13.77 5.90 5.03
C PRO A 168 -14.58 4.73 4.45
N THR A 169 -15.53 4.19 5.22
CA THR A 169 -16.47 3.15 4.75
C THR A 169 -17.69 3.82 4.14
N ASP A 170 -17.50 4.58 3.06
CA ASP A 170 -18.58 5.40 2.48
C ASP A 170 -19.35 4.69 1.34
N THR A 171 -19.25 3.37 1.26
CA THR A 171 -19.69 2.63 0.07
C THR A 171 -20.80 1.65 0.39
N THR A 172 -22.01 2.00 -0.03
CA THR A 172 -23.22 1.16 -0.08
C THR A 172 -23.82 0.89 1.30
N ASP A 173 -25.13 1.07 1.44
CA ASP A 173 -25.87 0.54 2.60
C ASP A 173 -25.57 -0.96 2.67
N ILE A 174 -24.79 -1.35 3.69
CA ILE A 174 -24.40 -2.74 3.92
C ILE A 174 -25.62 -3.66 3.94
N GLY A 175 -26.79 -3.16 4.33
CA GLY A 175 -28.05 -3.88 4.28
C GLY A 175 -28.47 -4.27 2.85
N VAL A 176 -28.21 -3.43 1.86
CA VAL A 176 -28.51 -3.73 0.45
C VAL A 176 -27.55 -4.79 -0.08
N LEU A 177 -26.26 -4.67 0.21
CA LEU A 177 -25.26 -5.66 -0.19
C LEU A 177 -25.54 -7.03 0.45
N LEU A 178 -25.86 -7.05 1.74
CA LEU A 178 -26.18 -8.29 2.46
C LEU A 178 -27.43 -8.97 1.89
N LYS A 179 -28.49 -8.21 1.58
CA LYS A 179 -29.70 -8.75 0.94
C LYS A 179 -29.41 -9.35 -0.43
N LEU A 180 -28.54 -8.72 -1.22
CA LEU A 180 -28.13 -9.25 -2.52
C LEU A 180 -27.38 -10.59 -2.34
N CYS A 181 -26.40 -10.65 -1.43
CA CYS A 181 -25.66 -11.88 -1.14
C CYS A 181 -26.61 -13.00 -0.67
N LEU A 182 -27.53 -12.72 0.24
CA LEU A 182 -28.50 -13.71 0.74
C LEU A 182 -29.54 -14.14 -0.29
N SER A 183 -29.70 -13.38 -1.38
CA SER A 183 -30.60 -13.73 -2.49
C SER A 183 -29.91 -14.62 -3.53
N ASP A 184 -28.58 -14.73 -3.50
CA ASP A 184 -27.80 -15.58 -4.41
C ASP A 184 -27.64 -16.98 -3.80
N PRO A 185 -28.21 -18.04 -4.43
CA PRO A 185 -28.12 -19.41 -3.93
C PRO A 185 -26.69 -19.96 -3.87
N SER A 186 -25.75 -19.39 -4.63
CA SER A 186 -24.34 -19.80 -4.62
C SER A 186 -23.54 -19.21 -3.46
N PHE A 187 -24.08 -18.18 -2.80
CA PHE A 187 -23.37 -17.44 -1.76
C PHE A 187 -22.92 -18.31 -0.57
N PRO A 188 -23.74 -19.25 -0.02
CA PRO A 188 -23.29 -20.11 1.06
C PRO A 188 -22.05 -20.95 0.71
N ALA A 189 -22.04 -21.57 -0.47
CA ALA A 189 -20.90 -22.38 -0.93
C ALA A 189 -19.66 -21.53 -1.24
N TYR A 190 -19.86 -20.27 -1.67
CA TYR A 190 -18.76 -19.32 -1.83
C TYR A 190 -18.16 -18.91 -0.48
N VAL A 191 -19.00 -18.65 0.53
CA VAL A 191 -18.53 -18.31 1.90
C VAL A 191 -17.71 -19.45 2.48
N GLU A 192 -18.17 -20.71 2.37
CA GLU A 192 -17.40 -21.88 2.81
C GLU A 192 -16.02 -21.99 2.14
N GLN A 193 -15.94 -21.69 0.84
CA GLN A 193 -14.66 -21.66 0.12
C GLN A 193 -13.74 -20.55 0.63
N VAL A 194 -14.30 -19.36 0.89
CA VAL A 194 -13.54 -18.23 1.43
C VAL A 194 -13.03 -18.55 2.83
N GLU A 195 -13.86 -19.11 3.71
CA GLU A 195 -13.48 -19.53 5.07
C GLU A 195 -12.32 -20.54 5.03
N LYS A 196 -12.42 -21.55 4.15
CA LYS A 196 -11.34 -22.54 3.97
C LYS A 196 -10.02 -21.92 3.52
N GLU A 197 -10.05 -20.98 2.58
CA GLU A 197 -8.84 -20.30 2.13
C GLU A 197 -8.27 -19.35 3.19
N LEU A 198 -9.13 -18.69 3.98
CA LEU A 198 -8.68 -17.89 5.12
C LEU A 198 -7.99 -18.76 6.18
N ASP A 199 -8.54 -19.94 6.48
CA ASP A 199 -7.92 -20.89 7.39
C ASP A 199 -6.56 -21.36 6.87
N ASN A 200 -6.43 -21.65 5.57
CA ASN A 200 -5.14 -21.99 4.96
C ASN A 200 -4.11 -20.86 5.14
N LEU A 201 -4.51 -19.61 4.89
CA LEU A 201 -3.65 -18.44 5.07
C LEU A 201 -3.24 -18.23 6.52
N ALA A 202 -4.14 -18.49 7.48
CA ALA A 202 -3.86 -18.43 8.91
C ALA A 202 -2.88 -19.54 9.36
N LEU A 203 -3.02 -20.75 8.80
CA LEU A 203 -2.21 -21.93 9.15
C LEU A 203 -0.80 -21.94 8.55
N ASN A 204 -0.56 -21.22 7.44
CA ASN A 204 0.73 -21.13 6.77
C ASN A 204 1.79 -20.29 7.52
N THR A 205 1.67 -20.17 8.83
CA THR A 205 2.51 -19.37 9.73
C THR A 205 3.94 -19.93 9.97
N ASN A 206 4.35 -21.01 9.28
CA ASN A 206 5.58 -21.76 9.60
C ASN A 206 6.47 -22.16 8.40
N SER A 207 6.63 -21.34 7.35
CA SER A 207 7.61 -21.64 6.28
C SER A 207 8.35 -20.40 5.78
#